data_AF-A0A0V8ET73-F1
#
_entry.id   AF-A0A0V8ET73-F1
#
_cell.length_a   1.000
_cell.length_b   1.000
_cell.length_c   1.000
_cell.angle_alpha   90.00
_cell.angle_beta   90.00
_cell.angle_gamma   90.00
#
_symmetry.space_group_name_H-M   'P 1'
#
loop_
_entity.id
_entity.type
_entity.pdbx_description
1 polymer ?
#
loop_
_entity_poly.entity_id
_entity_poly.type
_entity_poly.pdbx_seq_one_letter_code
_entity_poly.pdbx_strand_id
1 'polypeptide(L)' 'MSDTPKFLSKQELELQEVNYIFSLRAERDELQEQLNTAKKYIEHVIGTIKHDGHLGTIQTDWILPDLEKALAAIGGDK' A
#
# COMPACT_ATOMS: atom_id res chain seq x y z
N MET A 1 -43.78 -8.07 6.48
CA MET A 1 -42.69 -8.92 6.99
C MET A 1 -41.98 -8.10 8.04
N SER A 2 -41.98 -8.53 9.30
CA SER A 2 -41.30 -7.82 10.39
C SER A 2 -39.82 -8.21 10.38
N ASP A 3 -38.94 -7.25 10.09
CA ASP A 3 -37.50 -7.40 10.30
C ASP A 3 -37.24 -7.45 11.81
N THR A 4 -37.39 -8.65 12.36
CA THR A 4 -37.14 -8.91 13.78
C THR A 4 -35.61 -8.99 13.94
N PRO A 5 -34.99 -8.15 14.79
CA PRO A 5 -33.54 -8.19 14.97
C PRO A 5 -33.11 -9.58 15.45
N LYS A 6 -32.20 -10.22 14.70
CA LYS A 6 -31.61 -11.49 15.11
C LYS A 6 -30.45 -11.22 16.06
N PHE A 7 -30.61 -11.59 17.32
CA PHE A 7 -29.51 -11.56 18.29
C PHE A 7 -28.62 -12.79 18.07
N LEU A 8 -27.33 -12.54 17.85
CA LEU A 8 -26.33 -13.60 17.73
C LEU A 8 -26.03 -14.19 19.11
N SER A 9 -25.78 -15.49 19.14
CA SER A 9 -25.22 -16.17 20.31
C SER A 9 -23.78 -15.72 20.55
N LYS A 10 -23.28 -15.92 21.77
CA LYS A 10 -21.90 -15.57 22.14
C LYS A 10 -20.86 -16.21 21.20
N GLN A 11 -21.05 -17.48 20.82
CA GLN A 11 -20.13 -18.18 19.92
C GLN A 11 -20.15 -17.61 18.49
N GLU A 12 -21.33 -17.19 18.00
CA GLU A 12 -21.44 -16.56 16.68
C GLU A 12 -20.75 -15.18 16.66
N LEU A 13 -20.85 -14.40 17.74
CA LEU A 13 -20.14 -13.13 17.88
C LEU A 13 -18.62 -13.33 17.90
N GLU A 14 -18.11 -14.26 18.69
CA GLU A 14 -16.68 -14.58 18.75
C GLU A 14 -16.15 -15.01 17.38
N LEU A 15 -16.90 -15.84 16.63
CA LEU A 15 -16.51 -16.25 15.28
C LEU A 15 -16.51 -15.07 14.29
N GLN A 16 -17.49 -14.17 14.39
CA GLN A 16 -17.54 -12.97 13.56
C GLN A 16 -16.35 -12.04 13.84
N GLU A 17 -15.97 -11.84 15.10
CA GLU A 17 -14.80 -11.05 15.48
C GLU A 17 -13.51 -11.65 14.92
N VAL A 18 -13.33 -12.97 15.04
CA VAL A 18 -12.16 -13.66 14.47
C VAL A 18 -12.10 -13.51 12.96
N ASN A 19 -13.23 -13.69 12.26
CA ASN A 19 -13.29 -13.52 10.81
C ASN A 19 -12.98 -12.09 10.39
N TYR A 20 -13.47 -11.10 11.14
CA TYR A 20 -13.19 -9.69 10.88
C TYR A 20 -11.71 -9.35 11.08
N ILE A 21 -11.09 -9.86 12.14
CA ILE A 21 -9.64 -9.69 12.36
C ILE A 21 -8.84 -10.35 11.24
N PHE A 22 -9.27 -11.53 10.78
CA PHE A 22 -8.63 -12.22 9.67
C PHE A 22 -8.72 -11.42 8.37
N SER A 23 -9.90 -10.90 8.02
CA SER A 23 -10.08 -10.08 6.80
C SER A 23 -9.24 -8.81 6.84
N LEU A 24 -9.18 -8.13 7.98
CA LEU A 24 -8.35 -6.93 8.15
C LEU A 24 -6.85 -7.24 7.97
N ARG A 25 -6.39 -8.41 8.44
CA ARG A 25 -5.00 -8.83 8.25
C ARG A 25 -4.70 -9.10 6.77
N ALA A 26 -5.59 -9.80 6.08
CA ALA A 26 -5.45 -10.07 4.66
C ALA A 26 -5.39 -8.77 3.84
N GLU A 27 -6.33 -7.83 4.07
CA GLU A 27 -6.37 -6.53 3.39
C GLU A 27 -5.09 -5.72 3.66
N ARG A 28 -4.64 -5.67 4.91
CA ARG A 28 -3.37 -5.01 5.26
C ARG A 28 -2.18 -5.64 4.52
N ASP A 29 -2.12 -6.96 4.44
CA ASP A 29 -1.00 -7.65 3.79
C ASP A 29 -0.98 -7.39 2.27
N GLU A 30 -2.15 -7.38 1.62
CA GLU A 30 -2.30 -6.99 0.21
C GLU A 30 -1.88 -5.54 -0.04
N LEU A 31 -2.32 -4.61 0.82
CA LEU A 31 -1.92 -3.20 0.73
C LEU A 31 -0.40 -3.02 0.95
N GLN A 32 0.18 -3.78 1.87
CA GLN A 32 1.62 -3.75 2.11
C GLN A 32 2.41 -4.27 0.90
N GLU A 33 1.92 -5.31 0.21
CA GLU A 33 2.54 -5.81 -1.02
C GLU A 33 2.48 -4.78 -2.16
N GLN A 34 1.35 -4.10 -2.31
CA GLN A 34 1.21 -3.01 -3.29
C GLN A 34 2.17 -1.85 -3.00
N LEU A 35 2.29 -1.45 -1.73
CA LEU A 35 3.25 -0.42 -1.31
C LEU A 35 4.71 -0.84 -1.58
N ASN A 36 5.07 -2.09 -1.29
CA ASN A 36 6.41 -2.62 -1.57
C ASN A 36 6.71 -2.61 -3.07
N THR A 37 5.71 -2.90 -3.89
CA THR A 37 5.83 -2.89 -5.35
C THR A 37 6.01 -1.46 -5.86
N ALA A 38 5.18 -0.52 -5.42
CA ALA A 38 5.32 0.90 -5.75
C ALA A 38 6.68 1.45 -5.34
N LYS A 39 7.16 1.11 -4.14
CA LYS A 39 8.49 1.50 -3.63
C LYS A 39 9.60 1.05 -4.59
N LYS A 40 9.62 -0.22 -5.00
CA LYS A 40 10.62 -0.75 -5.94
C LYS A 40 10.61 -0.02 -7.28
N TYR A 41 9.42 0.31 -7.80
CA TYR A 41 9.31 1.07 -9.04
C TYR A 41 9.88 2.48 -8.91
N ILE A 42 9.56 3.18 -7.82
CA ILE A 42 10.08 4.54 -7.58
C ILE A 42 11.61 4.51 -7.41
N GLU A 43 12.15 3.57 -6.63
CA GLU A 43 13.60 3.38 -6.47
C GLU A 43 14.30 3.15 -7.81
N HIS A 44 13.72 2.29 -8.66
CA HIS A 44 14.25 2.00 -9.98
C HIS A 44 14.27 3.26 -10.86
N VAL A 45 13.17 4.00 -10.91
CA VAL A 45 13.05 5.24 -11.70
C VAL A 45 14.05 6.30 -11.22
N ILE A 46 14.17 6.50 -9.90
CA ILE A 46 15.18 7.41 -9.32
C ILE A 46 16.59 6.97 -9.73
N GLY A 47 16.90 5.67 -9.65
CA GLY A 47 18.18 5.12 -10.07
C GLY A 47 18.51 5.40 -11.54
N THR A 48 17.55 5.17 -12.44
CA THR A 48 17.69 5.48 -13.86
C THR A 48 17.91 6.97 -14.10
N ILE A 49 17.11 7.84 -13.46
CA ILE A 49 17.28 9.29 -13.60
C ILE A 49 18.66 9.74 -13.09
N LYS A 50 19.12 9.25 -11.94
CA LYS A 50 20.42 9.64 -11.38
C LYS A 50 21.59 9.15 -12.25
N HIS A 51 21.44 8.01 -12.90
CA HIS A 51 22.48 7.44 -13.77
C HIS A 51 22.50 8.09 -15.15
N ASP A 52 21.34 8.22 -15.80
CA ASP A 52 21.22 8.63 -17.21
C ASP A 52 20.91 10.13 -17.37
N GLY A 53 20.39 10.79 -16.33
CA GLY A 53 19.89 12.17 -16.38
C GLY A 53 18.54 12.35 -17.08
N HIS A 54 17.95 11.26 -17.59
CA HIS A 54 16.70 11.28 -18.35
C HIS A 54 15.97 9.94 -18.27
N LEU A 55 14.65 9.96 -18.51
CA LEU A 55 13.85 8.76 -18.77
C LEU A 55 13.54 8.70 -20.27
N GLY A 56 14.34 7.94 -21.01
CA GLY A 56 14.21 7.82 -22.46
C GLY A 56 14.55 9.11 -23.21
N THR A 57 13.57 9.92 -23.60
CA THR A 57 13.81 11.23 -24.23
C THR A 57 13.37 12.41 -23.35
N ILE A 58 12.86 12.12 -22.15
CA ILE A 58 12.30 13.12 -21.23
C ILE A 58 13.38 13.54 -20.23
N GLN A 59 13.65 14.85 -20.14
CA GLN A 59 14.48 15.44 -19.11
C GLN A 59 13.74 15.41 -17.76
N THR A 60 14.42 14.93 -16.71
CA THR A 60 13.77 14.56 -15.44
C THR A 60 14.25 15.36 -14.21
N ASP A 61 15.01 16.44 -14.43
CA ASP A 61 15.56 17.26 -13.34
C ASP A 61 14.47 17.82 -12.40
N TRP A 62 13.28 18.10 -12.92
CA TRP A 62 12.17 18.68 -12.17
C TRP A 62 11.32 17.66 -11.41
N ILE A 63 11.33 16.38 -11.81
CA ILE A 63 10.52 15.31 -11.19
C ILE A 63 11.28 14.49 -10.15
N LEU A 64 12.62 14.48 -10.23
CA LEU A 64 13.47 13.76 -9.28
C LEU A 64 13.18 14.13 -7.81
N PRO A 65 13.04 15.42 -7.41
CA PRO A 65 12.75 15.78 -6.03
C PRO A 65 11.40 15.23 -5.53
N ASP A 66 10.40 15.21 -6.40
CA ASP A 66 9.06 14.69 -6.06
C ASP A 66 9.08 13.17 -5.88
N LEU A 67 9.87 12.46 -6.69
CA LEU A 67 10.06 11.01 -6.55
C LEU A 67 10.80 10.65 -5.25
N GLU A 68 11.85 11.39 -4.90
CA GLU A 68 12.56 11.20 -3.63
C GLU A 68 11.64 11.44 -2.43
N LYS A 69 10.80 12.47 -2.50
CA LYS A 69 9.79 12.76 -1.47
C LYS A 69 8.72 11.67 -1.37
N ALA A 70 8.24 11.17 -2.51
CA ALA A 70 7.28 10.06 -2.55
C ALA A 70 7.87 8.79 -1.95
N LEU A 71 9.13 8.49 -2.27
CA LEU A 71 9.86 7.35 -1.71
C LEU A 71 9.99 7.47 -0.19
N ALA A 72 10.41 8.64 0.32
CA ALA A 72 10.51 8.89 1.76
C ALA A 72 9.16 8.73 2.46
N ALA A 73 8.07 9.27 1.89
CA ALA A 73 6.71 9.17 2.46
C ALA A 73 6.19 7.72 2.56
N ILE A 74 6.63 6.83 1.66
CA ILE A 74 6.24 5.40 1.65
C ILE A 74 7.15 4.56 2.58
N GLY A 75 8.11 5.18 3.28
CA GLY A 75 9.08 4.48 4.14
C GLY A 75 10.37 4.11 3.42
N GLY A 76 10.81 4.95 2.49
CA GLY A 76 12.08 4.87 1.76
C GLY A 76 13.32 5.10 2.63
N ASP A 77 13.18 5.76 3.78
CA ASP A 77 14.29 6.09 4.68
C ASP A 77 14.51 5.01 5.75
N LYS A 78 15.01 3.85 5.35
CA LYS A 78 15.70 2.90 6.24
C LYS A 78 16.84 2.20 5.51
#